data_AF-A0A9W8DJR5-F1
#
_entry.id   AF-A0A9W8DJR5-F1
#
_cell.length_a   1.000
_cell.length_b   1.000
_cell.length_c   1.000
_cell.angle_alpha   90.00
_cell.angle_beta   90.00
_cell.angle_gamma   90.00
#
_symmetry.space_group_name_H-M   'P 1'
#
loop_
_entity.id
_entity.type
_entity.pdbx_description
1 polymer ?
#
loop_
_entity_poly.entity_id
_entity_poly.type
_entity_poly.pdbx_seq_one_letter_code
_entity_poly.pdbx_strand_id
1 'polypeptide(L)'
;MSLPESQIRDLNDEINKLLRTKNHWERRVLELGGPNYRRIGPKMLDHQGREVPGNRGYKYFGRAKDLPGVREMLEQEANVKPKRTKAELMRHMDATYYGFGNEDDDSELLEYERKITEERINKLRRTHDATLESDSSSDTSSD
;
A
#
# COMPACT_ATOMS: atom_id res chain seq x y z
N MET A 1 -22.63 -45.76 -3.52
CA MET A 1 -22.07 -45.75 -2.15
C MET A 1 -21.23 -44.50 -1.95
N SER A 2 -21.50 -43.72 -0.91
CA SER A 2 -20.63 -42.62 -0.50
C SER A 2 -19.63 -43.13 0.53
N LEU A 3 -18.38 -42.66 0.46
CA LEU A 3 -17.42 -42.87 1.54
C LEU A 3 -17.97 -42.24 2.84
N PRO A 4 -17.71 -42.84 4.01
CA PRO A 4 -18.03 -42.23 5.28
C PRO A 4 -17.22 -40.94 5.48
N GLU A 5 -17.81 -40.00 6.21
CA GLU A 5 -17.27 -38.68 6.53
C GLU A 5 -15.83 -38.73 7.09
N SER A 6 -15.54 -39.68 7.99
CA SER A 6 -14.21 -39.84 8.58
C SER A 6 -13.15 -40.19 7.56
N GLN A 7 -13.44 -41.14 6.65
CA GLN A 7 -12.51 -41.52 5.59
C GLN A 7 -12.25 -40.36 4.63
N ILE A 8 -13.25 -39.52 4.37
CA ILE A 8 -13.06 -38.33 3.53
C ILE A 8 -12.09 -37.34 4.19
N ARG A 9 -12.13 -37.21 5.54
CA ARG A 9 -11.18 -36.38 6.29
C ARG A 9 -9.76 -36.94 6.24
N ASP A 10 -9.61 -38.24 6.51
CA ASP A 10 -8.31 -38.91 6.49
C ASP A 10 -7.63 -38.80 5.10
N LEU A 11 -8.40 -39.01 4.03
CA LEU A 11 -7.92 -38.85 2.66
C LEU A 11 -7.51 -37.40 2.36
N ASN A 12 -8.24 -36.42 2.88
CA ASN A 12 -7.89 -35.03 2.70
C ASN A 12 -6.59 -34.67 3.44
N ASP A 13 -6.42 -35.18 4.67
CA ASP A 13 -5.18 -35.02 5.42
C ASP A 13 -3.98 -35.64 4.69
N GLU A 14 -4.16 -36.83 4.12
CA GLU A 14 -3.15 -37.50 3.31
C GLU A 14 -2.76 -36.67 2.07
N ILE A 15 -3.74 -36.15 1.32
CA ILE A 15 -3.48 -35.28 0.17
C ILE A 15 -2.70 -34.04 0.59
N ASN A 16 -3.08 -33.38 1.69
CA ASN A 16 -2.36 -32.20 2.18
C ASN A 16 -0.93 -32.52 2.61
N LYS A 17 -0.70 -33.69 3.23
CA LYS A 17 0.64 -34.18 3.56
C LYS A 17 1.49 -34.40 2.31
N LEU A 18 0.92 -35.01 1.27
CA LEU A 18 1.59 -35.20 -0.02
C LEU A 18 1.91 -33.87 -0.71
N LEU A 19 1.04 -32.87 -0.64
CA LEU A 19 1.32 -31.55 -1.20
C LEU A 19 2.46 -30.82 -0.49
N ARG A 20 2.56 -30.94 0.84
CA ARG A 20 3.68 -30.36 1.60
C ARG A 20 5.01 -31.00 1.23
N THR A 21 5.05 -32.32 1.15
CA THR A 21 6.26 -33.06 0.74
C THR A 21 6.63 -32.74 -0.70
N LYS A 22 5.66 -32.70 -1.63
CA LYS A 22 5.87 -32.24 -3.01
C LYS A 22 6.52 -30.85 -3.04
N ASN A 23 5.96 -29.87 -2.33
CA ASN A 23 6.52 -28.51 -2.29
C ASN A 23 7.95 -28.47 -1.74
N HIS A 24 8.26 -29.31 -0.74
CA HIS A 24 9.61 -29.44 -0.20
C HIS A 24 10.57 -29.99 -1.26
N TRP A 25 10.17 -31.05 -1.97
CA TRP A 25 10.93 -31.62 -3.07
C TRP A 25 11.13 -30.65 -4.23
N GLU A 26 10.10 -29.92 -4.64
CA GLU A 26 10.22 -28.92 -5.71
C GLU A 26 11.18 -27.79 -5.35
N ARG A 27 11.19 -27.35 -4.08
CA ARG A 27 12.19 -26.39 -3.59
C ARG A 27 13.58 -27.01 -3.65
N ARG A 28 13.74 -28.26 -3.22
CA ARG A 28 15.03 -28.95 -3.24
C ARG A 28 15.58 -29.11 -4.65
N VAL A 29 14.73 -29.46 -5.62
CA VAL A 29 15.12 -29.53 -7.03
C VAL A 29 15.61 -28.17 -7.53
N LEU A 30 14.91 -27.09 -7.18
CA LEU A 30 15.32 -25.74 -7.57
C LEU A 30 16.67 -25.33 -6.96
N GLU A 31 16.90 -25.65 -5.68
CA GLU A 31 18.18 -25.41 -5.00
C GLU A 31 19.34 -26.18 -5.64
N LEU A 32 19.07 -27.38 -6.15
CA LEU A 32 20.04 -28.21 -6.87
C LEU A 32 20.26 -27.75 -8.32
N GLY A 33 19.68 -26.63 -8.74
CA GLY A 33 19.81 -26.09 -10.10
C GLY A 33 18.89 -26.76 -11.13
N GLY A 34 17.89 -27.53 -10.68
CA GLY A 34 16.92 -28.18 -11.54
C GLY A 34 15.77 -27.28 -12.00
N PRO A 35 14.85 -27.82 -12.83
CA PRO A 35 13.71 -27.08 -13.36
C PRO A 35 12.76 -26.57 -12.27
N ASN A 36 12.19 -25.38 -12.48
CA ASN A 36 11.20 -24.82 -11.56
C ASN A 36 9.80 -25.42 -11.80
N TYR A 37 9.54 -26.58 -11.20
CA TYR A 37 8.27 -27.29 -11.30
C TYR A 37 7.07 -26.51 -10.73
N ARG A 38 7.29 -25.55 -9.82
CA ARG A 38 6.22 -24.67 -9.32
C ARG A 38 5.67 -23.73 -10.41
N ARG A 39 6.50 -23.41 -11.41
CA ARG A 39 6.12 -22.54 -12.54
C ARG A 39 5.56 -23.32 -13.72
N ILE A 40 6.10 -24.52 -13.94
CA ILE A 40 5.79 -25.35 -15.11
C ILE A 40 4.60 -26.28 -14.86
N GLY A 41 4.39 -26.68 -13.61
CA GLY A 41 3.33 -27.60 -13.23
C GLY A 41 1.92 -27.02 -13.39
N PRO A 42 0.91 -27.88 -13.57
CA PRO A 42 -0.48 -27.43 -13.61
C PRO A 42 -0.79 -26.66 -12.33
N LYS A 43 -1.22 -25.40 -12.48
CA LYS A 43 -1.80 -24.65 -11.36
C LYS A 43 -2.92 -25.51 -10.80
N MET A 44 -2.86 -25.80 -9.50
CA MET A 44 -3.90 -26.61 -8.86
C MET A 44 -5.20 -25.82 -8.80
N LEU A 45 -5.96 -25.88 -9.89
CA LEU A 45 -7.32 -25.38 -9.99
C LEU A 45 -8.27 -26.42 -9.44
N ASP A 46 -9.31 -25.96 -8.75
CA ASP A 46 -10.42 -26.83 -8.34
C ASP A 46 -11.13 -27.49 -9.51
N HIS A 47 -11.99 -28.47 -9.19
CA HIS A 47 -13.01 -28.99 -10.10
C HIS A 47 -13.99 -27.92 -10.65
N GLN A 48 -13.97 -26.70 -10.09
CA GLN A 48 -14.71 -25.49 -10.53
C GLN A 48 -13.79 -24.40 -11.10
N GLY A 49 -12.51 -24.70 -11.34
CA GLY A 49 -11.54 -23.74 -11.88
C GLY A 49 -11.20 -22.55 -10.97
N ARG A 50 -11.68 -22.54 -9.72
CA ARG A 50 -11.40 -21.48 -8.74
C ARG A 50 -10.19 -21.83 -7.88
N GLU A 51 -9.30 -20.87 -7.68
CA GLU A 51 -8.27 -20.99 -6.65
C GLU A 51 -8.99 -20.94 -5.29
N VAL A 52 -8.82 -21.98 -4.45
CA VAL A 52 -9.38 -22.00 -3.10
C VAL A 52 -8.87 -20.75 -2.37
N PRO A 53 -9.73 -19.76 -2.08
CA PRO A 53 -9.31 -18.59 -1.35
C PRO A 53 -8.97 -19.01 0.07
N GLY A 54 -7.84 -18.53 0.58
CA GLY A 54 -7.55 -18.42 2.01
C GLY A 54 -7.74 -19.68 2.87
N ASN A 55 -6.69 -20.48 3.05
CA ASN A 55 -6.21 -20.76 4.41
C ASN A 55 -4.86 -21.47 4.38
N ARG A 56 -3.85 -20.80 4.95
CA ARG A 56 -2.72 -21.34 5.74
C ARG A 56 -2.21 -22.76 5.40
N GLY A 57 -2.08 -23.10 4.11
CA GLY A 57 -1.45 -24.34 3.65
C GLY A 57 -2.23 -25.63 3.87
N TYR A 58 -3.55 -25.58 4.13
CA TYR A 58 -4.42 -26.74 4.19
C TYR A 58 -5.62 -26.54 3.27
N LYS A 59 -5.93 -27.52 2.43
CA LYS A 59 -6.94 -27.45 1.37
C LYS A 59 -7.96 -28.55 1.55
N TYR A 60 -9.19 -28.32 1.13
CA TYR A 60 -10.25 -29.35 1.09
C TYR A 60 -10.57 -29.67 -0.37
N PHE A 61 -10.56 -30.95 -0.74
CA PHE A 61 -10.75 -31.40 -2.13
C PHE A 61 -12.06 -32.15 -2.32
N GLY A 62 -12.76 -31.89 -3.43
CA GLY A 62 -13.98 -32.59 -3.81
C GLY A 62 -15.00 -32.65 -2.66
N ARG A 63 -15.42 -33.88 -2.29
CA ARG A 63 -16.38 -34.12 -1.19
C ARG A 63 -15.91 -33.63 0.18
N ALA A 64 -14.62 -33.44 0.38
CA ALA A 64 -14.09 -32.91 1.64
C ALA A 64 -14.49 -31.44 1.89
N LYS A 65 -15.07 -30.76 0.89
CA LYS A 65 -15.65 -29.42 1.05
C LYS A 65 -17.08 -29.43 1.59
N ASP A 66 -17.81 -30.52 1.33
CA ASP A 66 -19.21 -30.66 1.73
C ASP A 66 -19.36 -31.14 3.18
N LEU A 67 -18.24 -31.38 3.85
CA LEU A 67 -18.19 -31.82 5.24
C LEU A 67 -18.84 -30.77 6.15
N PRO A 68 -19.69 -31.18 7.11
CA PRO A 68 -20.26 -30.26 8.08
C PRO A 68 -19.14 -29.55 8.86
N GLY A 69 -19.27 -28.23 9.01
CA GLY A 69 -18.25 -27.33 9.57
C GLY A 69 -17.26 -26.76 8.54
N VAL A 70 -16.74 -27.58 7.61
CA VAL A 70 -15.84 -27.09 6.55
C VAL A 70 -16.60 -26.24 5.54
N ARG A 71 -17.80 -26.71 5.16
CA ARG A 71 -18.69 -25.99 4.26
C ARG A 71 -19.06 -24.61 4.80
N GLU A 72 -19.38 -24.52 6.09
CA GLU A 72 -19.73 -23.25 6.74
C GLU A 72 -18.54 -22.28 6.76
N MET A 73 -17.32 -22.76 7.01
CA MET A 73 -16.11 -21.94 6.95
C MET A 73 -15.88 -21.38 5.54
N LEU A 74 -16.03 -22.21 4.50
CA LEU A 74 -15.85 -21.79 3.11
C LEU A 74 -16.93 -20.79 2.67
N GLU A 75 -18.19 -20.99 3.07
CA GLU A 75 -19.29 -20.07 2.78
C GLU A 75 -19.13 -18.73 3.53
N GLN A 76 -18.68 -18.76 4.79
CA GLN A 76 -18.37 -17.56 5.58
C GLN A 76 -17.24 -16.74 4.93
N GLU A 77 -16.15 -17.39 4.50
CA GLU A 77 -15.04 -16.73 3.80
C GLU A 77 -15.48 -16.13 2.45
N ALA A 78 -16.34 -16.82 1.71
CA ALA A 78 -16.92 -16.31 0.47
C ALA A 78 -17.81 -15.07 0.69
N ASN A 79 -18.43 -14.95 1.86
CA ASN A 79 -19.29 -13.82 2.22
C ASN A 79 -18.52 -12.62 2.79
N VAL A 80 -17.21 -12.72 3.00
CA VAL A 80 -16.41 -11.54 3.37
C VAL A 80 -16.39 -10.58 2.18
N LYS A 81 -17.16 -9.49 2.30
CA LYS A 81 -17.23 -8.44 1.29
C LYS A 81 -15.81 -8.06 0.86
N PRO A 82 -15.52 -7.95 -0.45
CA PRO A 82 -14.20 -7.57 -0.91
C PRO A 82 -13.81 -6.26 -0.23
N LYS A 83 -12.62 -6.25 0.39
CA LYS A 83 -12.10 -5.02 1.00
C LYS A 83 -12.01 -3.95 -0.09
N ARG A 84 -12.45 -2.73 0.22
CA ARG A 84 -12.33 -1.59 -0.71
C ARG A 84 -10.90 -1.50 -1.21
N THR A 85 -10.74 -1.44 -2.52
CA THR A 85 -9.40 -1.37 -3.12
C THR A 85 -8.77 -0.02 -2.82
N LYS A 86 -7.44 0.05 -2.79
CA LYS A 86 -6.71 1.33 -2.61
C LYS A 86 -7.18 2.39 -3.60
N ALA A 87 -7.47 1.99 -4.85
CA ALA A 87 -8.01 2.86 -5.88
C ALA A 87 -9.43 3.36 -5.59
N GLU A 88 -10.29 2.56 -4.96
CA GLU A 88 -11.63 2.98 -4.54
C GLU A 88 -11.57 3.97 -3.38
N LEU A 89 -10.64 3.75 -2.44
CA LEU A 89 -10.41 4.67 -1.33
C LEU A 89 -9.86 6.03 -1.82
N MET A 90 -8.92 6.00 -2.77
CA MET A 90 -8.31 7.21 -3.34
C MET A 90 -9.28 8.06 -4.17
N ARG A 91 -10.36 7.49 -4.72
CA ARG A 91 -11.36 8.25 -5.49
C ARG A 91 -12.15 9.26 -4.65
N HIS A 92 -12.19 9.06 -3.33
CA HIS A 92 -12.91 9.94 -2.41
C HIS A 92 -11.98 10.85 -1.60
N MET A 93 -10.67 10.88 -1.94
CA MET A 93 -9.70 11.78 -1.32
C MET A 93 -9.55 13.02 -2.19
N ASP A 94 -10.18 14.12 -1.78
CA ASP A 94 -10.13 15.40 -2.48
C ASP A 94 -8.85 16.18 -2.15
N ALA A 95 -8.58 17.25 -2.90
CA ALA A 95 -7.42 18.12 -2.70
C ALA A 95 -7.33 18.67 -1.25
N THR A 96 -8.49 18.86 -0.61
CA THR A 96 -8.64 19.25 0.80
C THR A 96 -8.07 18.22 1.78
N TYR A 97 -8.13 16.92 1.46
CA TYR A 97 -7.52 15.85 2.26
C TYR A 97 -5.99 16.00 2.33
N TYR A 98 -5.40 16.58 1.28
CA TYR A 98 -3.97 16.87 1.20
C TYR A 98 -3.62 18.32 1.62
N GLY A 99 -4.60 19.08 2.11
CA GLY A 99 -4.39 20.46 2.57
C GLY A 99 -4.29 21.50 1.46
N PHE A 100 -4.64 21.17 0.21
CA PHE A 100 -4.73 22.15 -0.87
C PHE A 100 -6.06 22.90 -0.82
N GLY A 101 -6.02 24.24 -0.97
CA GLY A 101 -7.20 25.11 -0.98
C GLY A 101 -7.52 25.84 0.32
N ASN A 102 -6.64 25.74 1.34
CA ASN A 102 -6.70 26.55 2.56
C ASN A 102 -5.82 27.81 2.46
N GLU A 103 -5.39 28.19 1.25
CA GLU A 103 -4.52 29.35 1.01
C GLU A 103 -5.15 30.68 1.47
N ASP A 104 -6.47 30.73 1.63
CA ASP A 104 -7.18 31.89 2.17
C ASP A 104 -7.00 32.07 3.70
N ASP A 105 -6.68 31.00 4.44
CA ASP A 105 -6.33 31.08 5.88
C ASP A 105 -4.90 31.63 6.10
N ASP A 106 -4.07 31.70 5.06
CA ASP A 106 -2.72 32.30 5.11
C ASP A 106 -2.74 33.84 4.92
N SER A 107 -3.93 34.46 4.93
CA SER A 107 -4.10 35.91 4.83
C SER A 107 -3.29 36.68 5.89
N GLU A 108 -3.22 36.17 7.12
CA GLU A 108 -2.42 36.77 8.20
C GLU A 108 -0.91 36.68 7.92
N LEU A 109 -0.46 35.56 7.33
CA LEU A 109 0.94 35.36 6.94
C LEU A 109 1.34 36.33 5.82
N LEU A 110 0.49 36.51 4.81
CA LEU A 110 0.72 37.43 3.70
C LEU A 110 0.77 38.90 4.15
N GLU A 111 -0.07 39.29 5.11
CA GLU A 111 -0.02 40.64 5.70
C GLU A 111 1.26 40.87 6.52
N TYR A 112 1.69 39.86 7.28
CA TYR A 112 2.92 39.92 8.06
C TYR A 112 4.16 40.05 7.16
N GLU A 113 4.24 39.25 6.10
CA GLU A 113 5.33 39.33 5.11
C GLU A 113 5.39 40.71 4.46
N ARG A 114 4.23 41.26 4.07
CA ARG A 114 4.15 42.61 3.48
C ARG A 114 4.72 43.67 4.42
N LYS A 115 4.33 43.68 5.69
CA LYS A 115 4.86 44.63 6.69
C LYS A 115 6.37 44.53 6.85
N ILE A 116 6.90 43.30 6.93
CA ILE A 116 8.35 43.10 7.04
C ILE A 116 9.08 43.59 5.79
N THR A 117 8.55 43.32 4.59
CA THR A 117 9.17 43.78 3.35
C THR A 117 9.21 45.30 3.28
N GLU A 118 8.14 45.99 3.67
CA GLU A 118 8.08 47.46 3.69
C GLU A 118 9.08 48.05 4.70
N GLU A 119 9.18 47.49 5.90
CA GLU A 119 10.16 47.93 6.90
C GLU A 119 11.60 47.75 6.38
N ARG A 120 11.88 46.62 5.71
CA ARG A 120 13.21 46.32 5.17
C ARG A 120 13.56 47.25 4.01
N ILE A 121 12.61 47.55 3.13
CA ILE A 121 12.76 48.52 2.04
C ILE A 121 13.02 49.92 2.62
N ASN A 122 12.28 50.34 3.66
CA ASN A 122 12.47 51.64 4.29
C ASN A 122 13.84 51.77 4.97
N LYS A 123 14.30 50.72 5.66
CA LYS A 123 15.67 50.65 6.20
C LYS A 123 16.71 50.78 5.09
N LEU A 124 16.54 50.06 3.98
CA LEU A 124 17.47 50.09 2.85
C LEU A 124 17.53 51.48 2.18
N ARG A 125 16.37 52.12 2.02
CA ARG A 125 16.27 53.51 1.53
C ARG A 125 17.00 54.48 2.45
N ARG A 126 16.77 54.39 3.76
CA ARG A 126 17.48 55.24 4.73
C ARG A 126 18.99 55.04 4.71
N THR A 127 19.47 53.80 4.59
CA THR A 127 20.92 53.55 4.48
C THR A 127 21.50 54.07 3.17
N HIS A 128 20.74 54.01 2.08
CA HIS A 128 21.15 54.54 0.78
C HIS A 128 21.19 56.08 0.79
N ASP A 129 20.17 56.72 1.36
CA ASP A 129 20.12 58.18 1.47
C ASP A 129 21.22 58.70 2.40
N ALA A 130 21.49 58.01 3.53
CA ALA A 130 22.58 58.36 4.43
C ALA A 130 23.98 58.19 3.83
N THR A 131 24.16 57.23 2.90
CA THR A 131 25.44 57.04 2.18
C THR A 131 25.65 58.10 1.09
N LEU A 132 24.58 58.51 0.40
CA LEU A 132 24.63 59.64 -0.54
C LEU A 132 24.93 60.98 0.16
N GLU A 133 24.35 61.21 1.35
CA GLU A 133 24.66 62.40 2.15
C GLU A 133 26.12 62.42 2.64
N SER A 134 26.68 61.26 3.05
CA SER A 134 28.08 61.17 3.45
C SER A 134 29.05 61.36 2.28
N ASP A 135 28.72 60.87 1.08
CA ASP A 135 29.55 61.02 -0.12
C ASP A 135 29.50 62.45 -0.69
N SER A 136 28.39 63.18 -0.52
CA SER A 136 28.34 64.61 -0.90
C SER A 136 29.06 65.54 0.09
N SER A 137 29.17 65.12 1.36
CA SER A 137 29.82 65.90 2.42
C SER A 137 31.35 65.77 2.38
N SER A 138 31.88 64.67 1.85
CA SER A 138 33.32 64.45 1.69
C SER A 138 33.93 65.22 0.51
N ASP A 139 33.13 65.59 -0.49
CA ASP A 139 33.58 66.38 -1.66
C ASP A 139 33.65 67.91 -1.41
N THR A 140 33.22 68.40 -0.25
CA THR A 140 33.21 69.85 0.09
C THR A 140 34.37 70.31 0.99
N SER A 141 35.33 69.43 1.29
CA SER A 141 36.47 69.75 2.16
C SER A 141 37.79 69.39 1.46
N SER A 142 38.16 70.18 0.47
CA SER A 142 39.53 70.26 -0.07
C SER A 142 39.73 71.65 -0.70
N ASP A 143 40.18 72.60 0.12
CA ASP A 143 41.02 73.74 -0.26
C ASP A 143 41.89 74.14 0.94
#